data_AF-A0A1W2GZX4-F1
#
_entry.id   AF-A0A1W2GZX4-F1
#
_cell.length_a   1.000
_cell.length_b   1.000
_cell.length_c   1.000
_cell.angle_alpha   90.00
_cell.angle_beta   90.00
_cell.angle_gamma   90.00
#
_symmetry.space_group_name_H-M   'P 1'
#
loop_
_entity.id
_entity.type
_entity.pdbx_description
1 polymer ?
#
loop_
_entity_poly.entity_id
_entity_poly.type
_entity_poly.pdbx_seq_one_letter_code
_entity_poly.pdbx_strand_id
1 'polypeptide(L)'
;MKSTFIVFLFLALSAFGVMRYHQYQFEKSSQLKFDVMKFELPGSKENLDKLILDWSSPESKEFVLNQLRLDYFFMSTLFPAILMGCLLVRRRLQEKAVNSNNTSKYGVLSSLLLGMAFMQLFAWLFDISENIRLTIWIKQGYAGDMSLFETLVKLKFLFAILGVLLSLGLFVWLRVKRNNHS
;
A
#
# COMPACT_ATOMS: atom_id res chain seq x y z
N MET A 1 -0.17 17.79 10.07
CA MET A 1 0.83 16.75 9.66
C MET A 1 0.89 15.57 10.61
N LYS A 2 1.27 15.72 11.89
CA LYS A 2 1.37 14.57 12.83
C LYS A 2 0.00 13.92 13.07
N SER A 3 -1.01 14.71 13.39
CA SER A 3 -2.38 14.20 13.59
C SER A 3 -2.93 13.55 12.31
N THR A 4 -2.71 14.18 11.15
CA THR A 4 -3.08 13.64 9.84
C THR A 4 -2.44 12.26 9.58
N PHE A 5 -1.14 12.11 9.85
CA PHE A 5 -0.45 10.82 9.76
C PHE A 5 -1.08 9.78 10.67
N ILE A 6 -1.36 10.13 11.94
CA ILE A 6 -1.97 9.21 12.92
C ILE A 6 -3.37 8.78 12.46
N VAL A 7 -4.17 9.73 11.96
CA VAL A 7 -5.51 9.44 11.44
C VAL A 7 -5.46 8.47 10.27
N PHE A 8 -4.64 8.74 9.25
CA PHE A 8 -4.52 7.82 8.10
C PHE A 8 -3.95 6.46 8.48
N LEU A 9 -2.96 6.42 9.38
CA LEU A 9 -2.42 5.17 9.89
C LEU A 9 -3.49 4.36 10.66
N PHE A 10 -4.26 5.02 11.52
CA PHE A 10 -5.35 4.38 12.25
C PHE A 10 -6.44 3.85 11.31
N LEU A 11 -6.80 4.63 10.28
CA LEU A 11 -7.75 4.19 9.25
C LEU A 11 -7.21 3.00 8.47
N ALA A 12 -5.93 2.99 8.08
CA ALA A 12 -5.31 1.87 7.38
C ALA A 12 -5.30 0.59 8.25
N LEU A 13 -4.91 0.70 9.52
CA LEU A 13 -4.92 -0.44 10.45
C LEU A 13 -6.35 -0.96 10.69
N SER A 14 -7.32 -0.06 10.79
CA SER A 14 -8.74 -0.41 10.98
C SER A 14 -9.30 -1.09 9.72
N ALA A 15 -9.02 -0.54 8.54
CA ALA A 15 -9.41 -1.13 7.25
C ALA A 15 -8.82 -2.54 7.08
N PHE A 16 -7.54 -2.70 7.38
CA PHE A 16 -6.87 -4.01 7.38
C PHE A 16 -7.54 -4.98 8.36
N GLY A 17 -7.84 -4.53 9.58
CA GLY A 17 -8.55 -5.33 10.58
C GLY A 17 -9.93 -5.80 10.10
N VAL A 18 -10.73 -4.90 9.52
CA VAL A 18 -12.03 -5.22 8.94
C VAL A 18 -11.90 -6.20 7.78
N MET A 19 -10.94 -5.97 6.87
CA MET A 19 -10.67 -6.85 5.73
C MET A 19 -10.33 -8.27 6.18
N ARG A 20 -9.42 -8.40 7.17
CA ARG A 20 -9.03 -9.69 7.75
C ARG A 20 -10.17 -10.37 8.51
N TYR A 21 -10.99 -9.61 9.23
CA TYR A 21 -12.16 -10.15 9.91
C TYR A 21 -13.19 -10.68 8.91
N HIS A 22 -13.52 -9.90 7.87
CA HIS A 22 -14.44 -10.31 6.81
C HIS A 22 -13.93 -11.56 6.07
N GLN A 23 -12.63 -11.62 5.76
CA GLN A 23 -12.00 -12.81 5.19
C GLN A 23 -12.16 -14.02 6.12
N TYR A 24 -11.81 -13.88 7.40
CA TYR A 24 -11.90 -14.98 8.37
C TYR A 24 -13.31 -15.56 8.46
N GLN A 25 -14.34 -14.71 8.50
CA GLN A 25 -15.73 -15.17 8.57
C GLN A 25 -16.13 -15.99 7.34
N PHE A 26 -15.76 -15.52 6.14
CA PHE A 26 -16.02 -16.25 4.90
C PHE A 26 -15.27 -17.57 4.81
N GLU A 27 -13.98 -17.60 5.17
CA GLU A 27 -13.20 -18.86 5.15
C GLU A 27 -13.76 -19.88 6.15
N LYS A 28 -14.28 -19.42 7.29
CA LYS A 28 -14.90 -20.27 8.30
C LYS A 28 -16.22 -20.87 7.82
N SER A 29 -17.05 -20.10 7.12
CA SER A 29 -18.35 -20.57 6.63
C SER A 29 -18.21 -21.47 5.39
N SER A 30 -17.34 -21.11 4.45
CA SER A 30 -17.22 -21.77 3.15
C SER A 30 -16.15 -22.87 3.09
N GLN A 31 -15.22 -22.91 4.05
CA GLN A 31 -14.00 -23.73 4.02
C GLN A 31 -13.05 -23.42 2.84
N LEU A 32 -13.32 -22.36 2.07
CA LEU A 32 -12.44 -21.89 1.01
C LEU A 32 -11.35 -20.99 1.60
N LYS A 33 -10.14 -21.07 1.06
CA LYS A 33 -9.02 -20.20 1.44
C LYS A 33 -8.87 -19.07 0.45
N PHE A 34 -8.94 -17.83 0.94
CA PHE A 34 -8.84 -16.64 0.11
C PHE A 34 -7.46 -16.00 0.24
N ASP A 35 -6.93 -15.54 -0.89
CA ASP A 35 -5.69 -14.77 -0.93
C ASP A 35 -5.80 -13.73 -2.05
N VAL A 36 -5.92 -12.46 -1.66
CA VAL A 36 -6.03 -11.32 -2.59
C VAL A 36 -4.77 -11.21 -3.47
N MET A 37 -3.60 -11.60 -2.94
CA MET A 37 -2.35 -11.52 -3.69
C MET A 37 -2.33 -12.42 -4.92
N LYS A 38 -3.13 -13.50 -4.94
CA LYS A 38 -3.26 -14.36 -6.13
C LYS A 38 -3.97 -13.64 -7.28
N PHE A 39 -4.86 -12.70 -6.97
CA PHE A 39 -5.52 -11.86 -7.97
C PHE A 39 -4.60 -10.72 -8.42
N GLU A 40 -3.84 -10.13 -7.51
CA GLU A 40 -2.93 -9.00 -7.82
C GLU A 40 -1.66 -9.44 -8.56
N LEU A 41 -1.10 -10.61 -8.21
CA LEU A 41 0.12 -11.18 -8.80
C LEU A 41 -0.12 -12.61 -9.29
N PRO A 42 -0.97 -12.81 -10.31
CA PRO A 42 -1.34 -14.15 -10.79
C PRO A 42 -0.21 -14.87 -11.54
N GLY A 43 0.83 -14.16 -11.97
CA GLY A 43 1.98 -14.68 -12.71
C GLY A 43 1.73 -14.79 -14.22
N SER A 44 0.49 -15.07 -14.62
CA SER A 44 0.08 -15.11 -16.03
C SER A 44 -1.41 -14.84 -16.18
N LYS A 45 -1.83 -14.59 -17.42
CA LYS A 45 -3.25 -14.41 -17.76
C LYS A 45 -4.07 -15.67 -17.50
N GLU A 46 -3.55 -16.82 -17.88
CA GLU A 46 -4.21 -18.12 -17.72
C GLU A 46 -4.48 -18.43 -16.25
N ASN A 47 -3.54 -18.07 -15.36
CA ASN A 47 -3.71 -18.23 -13.92
C ASN A 47 -4.82 -17.32 -13.38
N LEU A 48 -4.90 -16.07 -13.87
CA LEU A 48 -5.95 -15.13 -13.46
C LEU A 48 -7.31 -15.57 -13.98
N ASP A 49 -7.39 -16.01 -15.24
CA ASP A 49 -8.62 -16.58 -15.83
C ASP A 49 -9.11 -17.78 -15.02
N LYS A 50 -8.20 -18.69 -14.68
CA LYS A 50 -8.51 -19.84 -13.83
C LYS A 50 -9.01 -19.41 -12.46
N LEU A 51 -8.36 -18.44 -11.80
CA LEU A 51 -8.82 -17.90 -10.52
C LEU A 51 -10.22 -17.26 -10.63
N ILE A 52 -10.50 -16.52 -11.69
CA ILE A 52 -11.83 -15.93 -11.90
C ILE A 52 -12.89 -17.03 -12.05
N LEU A 53 -12.57 -18.12 -12.77
CA LEU A 53 -13.47 -19.27 -12.92
C LEU A 53 -13.67 -20.03 -11.60
N ASP A 54 -12.60 -20.25 -10.84
CA ASP A 54 -12.64 -20.94 -9.54
C ASP A 54 -13.52 -20.18 -8.52
N TRP A 55 -13.61 -18.85 -8.66
CA TRP A 55 -14.43 -17.97 -7.81
C TRP A 55 -15.72 -17.48 -8.50
N SER A 56 -16.20 -18.19 -9.52
CA SER A 56 -17.34 -17.75 -10.35
C SER A 56 -18.72 -17.92 -9.71
N SER A 57 -18.85 -18.69 -8.62
CA SER A 57 -20.13 -18.84 -7.93
C SER A 57 -20.62 -17.49 -7.39
N PRO A 58 -21.94 -17.21 -7.36
CA PRO A 58 -22.44 -15.88 -7.02
C PRO A 58 -21.93 -15.34 -5.67
N GLU A 59 -21.95 -16.19 -4.63
CA GLU A 59 -21.51 -15.84 -3.28
C GLU A 59 -19.98 -15.60 -3.22
N SER A 60 -19.19 -16.50 -3.80
CA SER A 60 -17.73 -16.35 -3.85
C SER A 60 -17.31 -15.12 -4.64
N LYS A 61 -17.95 -14.87 -5.79
CA LYS A 61 -17.70 -13.70 -6.64
C LYS A 61 -18.00 -12.40 -5.90
N GLU A 62 -19.15 -12.33 -5.23
CA GLU A 62 -19.51 -11.15 -4.43
C GLU A 62 -18.50 -10.92 -3.29
N PHE A 63 -18.07 -11.99 -2.63
CA PHE A 63 -17.04 -11.92 -1.60
C PHE A 63 -15.71 -11.37 -2.16
N VAL A 64 -15.20 -11.87 -3.31
CA VAL A 64 -13.97 -11.35 -3.92
C VAL A 64 -14.12 -9.87 -4.26
N LEU A 65 -15.24 -9.46 -4.86
CA LEU A 65 -15.49 -8.05 -5.19
C LEU A 65 -15.55 -7.16 -3.93
N ASN A 66 -16.09 -7.66 -2.82
CA ASN A 66 -16.07 -6.93 -1.55
C ASN A 66 -14.67 -6.86 -0.94
N GLN A 67 -13.86 -7.92 -1.06
CA GLN A 67 -12.46 -7.90 -0.64
C GLN A 67 -11.65 -6.88 -1.43
N LEU A 68 -11.82 -6.79 -2.75
CA LEU A 68 -11.15 -5.77 -3.57
C LEU A 68 -11.54 -4.35 -3.17
N ARG A 69 -12.82 -4.11 -2.83
CA ARG A 69 -13.25 -2.79 -2.30
C ARG A 69 -12.60 -2.45 -0.97
N LEU A 70 -12.47 -3.44 -0.08
CA LEU A 70 -11.81 -3.27 1.21
C LEU A 70 -10.32 -3.04 1.04
N ASP A 71 -9.67 -3.76 0.13
CA ASP A 71 -8.26 -3.57 -0.23
C ASP A 71 -8.02 -2.17 -0.80
N TYR A 72 -8.83 -1.74 -1.76
CA TYR A 72 -8.78 -0.37 -2.29
C TYR A 72 -8.92 0.69 -1.19
N PHE A 73 -9.85 0.51 -0.25
CA PHE A 73 -10.01 1.44 0.87
C PHE A 73 -8.80 1.41 1.82
N PHE A 74 -8.26 0.22 2.10
CA PHE A 74 -7.03 0.06 2.87
C PHE A 74 -5.86 0.77 2.19
N MET A 75 -5.62 0.56 0.90
CA MET A 75 -4.54 1.19 0.14
C MET A 75 -4.74 2.72 0.04
N SER A 76 -5.97 3.18 -0.14
CA SER A 76 -6.34 4.61 -0.15
C SER A 76 -6.09 5.32 1.19
N THR A 77 -5.91 4.58 2.28
CA THR A 77 -5.54 5.15 3.58
C THR A 77 -4.06 4.90 3.91
N LEU A 78 -3.50 3.79 3.46
CA LEU A 78 -2.09 3.43 3.64
C LEU A 78 -1.15 4.36 2.87
N PHE A 79 -1.36 4.59 1.56
CA PHE A 79 -0.47 5.46 0.78
C PHE A 79 -0.40 6.89 1.32
N PRO A 80 -1.52 7.55 1.69
CA PRO A 80 -1.46 8.82 2.39
C PRO A 80 -0.74 8.74 3.75
N ALA A 81 -0.89 7.66 4.51
CA ALA A 81 -0.14 7.48 5.76
C ALA A 81 1.38 7.45 5.49
N ILE A 82 1.84 6.70 4.50
CA ILE A 82 3.25 6.62 4.12
C ILE A 82 3.76 7.98 3.63
N LEU A 83 3.00 8.66 2.77
CA LEU A 83 3.30 10.00 2.27
C LEU A 83 3.52 10.98 3.44
N MET A 84 2.57 11.01 4.38
CA MET A 84 2.66 11.88 5.55
C MET A 84 3.81 11.48 6.47
N GLY A 85 4.12 10.19 6.59
CA GLY A 85 5.30 9.68 7.28
C GLY A 85 6.60 10.23 6.69
N CYS A 86 6.76 10.15 5.37
CA CYS A 86 7.90 10.70 4.64
C CYS A 86 8.05 12.21 4.89
N LEU A 87 6.97 12.98 4.75
CA LEU A 87 7.00 14.44 4.96
C LEU A 87 7.29 14.83 6.42
N LEU A 88 6.80 14.06 7.39
CA LEU A 88 7.07 14.29 8.81
C LEU A 88 8.55 14.09 9.14
N VAL A 89 9.15 13.02 8.63
CA VAL A 89 10.57 12.73 8.84
C VAL A 89 11.44 13.75 8.13
N ARG A 90 11.06 14.13 6.90
CA ARG A 90 11.72 15.20 6.13
C ARG A 90 11.79 16.49 6.94
N ARG A 91 10.66 16.94 7.50
CA ARG A 91 10.61 18.15 8.33
C ARG A 91 11.60 18.07 9.51
N ARG A 92 11.66 16.93 10.20
CA ARG A 92 12.61 16.75 11.32
C ARG A 92 14.08 16.77 10.87
N LEU A 93 14.38 16.24 9.69
CA LEU A 93 15.73 16.32 9.12
C LEU A 93 16.10 17.76 8.79
N GLN A 94 15.19 18.54 8.21
CA GLN A 94 15.40 19.95 7.90
C GLN A 94 15.63 20.77 9.17
N GLU A 95 14.83 20.56 10.21
CA GLU A 95 15.02 21.20 11.53
C GLU A 95 16.40 20.87 12.12
N LYS A 96 16.86 19.62 12.03
CA LYS A 96 18.21 19.24 12.48
C LYS A 96 19.33 19.79 11.61
N ALA A 97 19.11 19.95 10.30
CA ALA A 97 20.10 20.47 9.38
C ALA A 97 20.48 21.91 9.74
N VAL A 98 19.46 22.73 10.03
CA VAL A 98 19.61 24.13 10.48
C VAL A 98 20.40 24.18 11.79
N ASN A 99 20.05 23.35 12.78
CA ASN A 99 20.71 23.37 14.09
C ASN A 99 22.16 22.84 14.08
N SER A 100 22.53 22.04 13.08
CA SER A 100 23.83 21.35 13.02
C SER A 100 24.83 22.00 12.06
N ASN A 101 24.44 23.06 11.31
CA ASN A 101 25.22 23.63 10.19
C ASN A 101 25.72 22.59 9.15
N ASN A 102 25.08 21.41 9.07
CA ASN A 102 25.48 20.33 8.16
C ASN A 102 24.41 20.10 7.09
N THR A 103 24.24 21.10 6.23
CA THR A 103 23.12 21.18 5.30
C THR A 103 23.18 20.14 4.18
N SER A 104 24.38 19.71 3.74
CA SER A 104 24.53 18.82 2.59
C SER A 104 24.00 17.41 2.84
N LYS A 105 24.38 16.79 3.98
CA LYS A 105 23.97 15.41 4.32
C LYS A 105 22.46 15.30 4.52
N TYR A 106 21.87 16.22 5.27
CA TYR A 106 20.42 16.22 5.53
C TYR A 106 19.61 16.68 4.31
N GLY A 107 20.21 17.49 3.43
CA GLY A 107 19.61 17.93 2.17
C GLY A 107 19.27 16.76 1.24
N VAL A 108 20.25 15.87 1.00
CA VAL A 108 20.03 14.68 0.15
C VAL A 108 18.92 13.79 0.70
N LEU A 109 18.97 13.46 2.00
CA LEU A 109 17.94 12.63 2.65
C LEU A 109 16.56 13.29 2.62
N SER A 110 16.49 14.61 2.76
CA SER A 110 15.26 15.39 2.65
C SER A 110 14.67 15.34 1.24
N SER A 111 15.50 15.42 0.20
CA SER A 111 15.07 15.30 -1.20
C SER A 111 14.59 13.88 -1.52
N LEU A 112 15.28 12.85 -1.04
CA LEU A 112 14.85 11.45 -1.20
C LEU A 112 13.49 11.20 -0.55
N LEU A 113 13.26 11.68 0.67
CA LEU A 113 11.95 11.57 1.33
C LEU A 113 10.83 12.31 0.58
N LEU A 114 11.15 13.46 -0.03
CA LEU A 114 10.19 14.17 -0.86
C LEU A 114 9.85 13.37 -2.12
N GLY A 115 10.87 12.82 -2.81
CA GLY A 115 10.67 11.93 -3.96
C GLY A 115 9.81 10.73 -3.58
N MET A 116 10.11 10.06 -2.47
CA MET A 116 9.31 8.92 -1.99
C MET A 116 7.88 9.29 -1.60
N ALA A 117 7.65 10.50 -1.10
CA ALA A 117 6.30 11.01 -0.82
C ALA A 117 5.49 11.16 -2.12
N PHE A 118 6.09 11.71 -3.19
CA PHE A 118 5.45 11.77 -4.50
C PHE A 118 5.21 10.39 -5.11
N MET A 119 6.13 9.44 -4.93
CA MET A 119 5.93 8.06 -5.38
C MET A 119 4.72 7.38 -4.74
N GLN A 120 4.28 7.79 -3.54
CA GLN A 120 3.04 7.27 -2.96
C GLN A 120 1.79 7.71 -3.73
N LEU A 121 1.81 8.88 -4.38
CA LEU A 121 0.70 9.31 -5.23
C LEU A 121 0.61 8.44 -6.48
N PHE A 122 1.76 8.11 -7.10
CA PHE A 122 1.81 7.18 -8.22
C PHE A 122 1.39 5.76 -7.82
N ALA A 123 1.85 5.27 -6.67
CA ALA A 123 1.44 3.97 -6.13
C ALA A 123 -0.09 3.90 -5.94
N TRP A 124 -0.70 4.98 -5.45
CA TRP A 124 -2.15 5.06 -5.33
C TRP A 124 -2.88 5.09 -6.68
N LEU A 125 -2.35 5.79 -7.69
CA LEU A 125 -2.91 5.75 -9.04
C LEU A 125 -2.83 4.35 -9.67
N PHE A 126 -1.73 3.63 -9.42
CA PHE A 126 -1.56 2.26 -9.88
C PHE A 126 -2.56 1.33 -9.19
N ASP A 127 -2.79 1.53 -7.90
CA ASP A 127 -3.78 0.79 -7.11
C ASP A 127 -5.22 1.03 -7.59
N ILE A 128 -5.60 2.28 -7.87
CA ILE A 128 -6.89 2.61 -8.50
C ILE A 128 -7.05 1.86 -9.83
N SER A 129 -6.03 1.93 -10.68
CA SER A 129 -6.08 1.34 -12.02
C SER A 129 -6.18 -0.19 -11.97
N GLU A 130 -5.46 -0.80 -11.04
CA GLU A 130 -5.43 -2.25 -10.79
C GLU A 130 -6.80 -2.73 -10.26
N ASN A 131 -7.33 -2.10 -9.21
CA ASN A 131 -8.63 -2.43 -8.63
C ASN A 131 -9.79 -2.30 -9.63
N ILE A 132 -9.78 -1.27 -10.49
CA ILE A 132 -10.77 -1.10 -11.57
C ILE A 132 -10.69 -2.27 -12.54
N ARG A 133 -9.48 -2.63 -13.00
CA ARG A 133 -9.28 -3.74 -13.95
C ARG A 133 -9.73 -5.07 -13.37
N LEU A 134 -9.30 -5.42 -12.16
CA LEU A 134 -9.72 -6.67 -11.50
C LEU A 134 -11.23 -6.73 -11.32
N THR A 135 -11.84 -5.64 -10.86
CA THR A 135 -13.30 -5.56 -10.71
C THR A 135 -14.03 -5.82 -12.02
N ILE A 136 -13.55 -5.24 -13.13
CA ILE A 136 -14.13 -5.44 -14.47
C ILE A 136 -13.98 -6.91 -14.89
N TRP A 137 -12.76 -7.47 -14.77
CA TRP A 137 -12.47 -8.84 -15.20
C TRP A 137 -13.25 -9.88 -14.42
N ILE A 138 -13.34 -9.75 -13.10
CA ILE A 138 -14.15 -10.64 -12.25
C ILE A 138 -15.64 -10.54 -12.63
N LYS A 139 -16.15 -9.32 -12.88
CA LYS A 139 -17.55 -9.14 -13.31
C LYS A 139 -17.81 -9.79 -14.66
N GLN A 140 -16.91 -9.64 -15.62
CA GLN A 140 -16.99 -10.20 -16.97
C GLN A 140 -16.76 -11.72 -17.00
N GLY A 141 -16.04 -12.27 -16.01
CA GLY A 141 -15.73 -13.70 -15.92
C GLY A 141 -14.44 -14.11 -16.65
N TYR A 142 -13.63 -13.15 -17.10
CA TYR A 142 -12.33 -13.41 -17.74
C TYR A 142 -11.42 -12.18 -17.66
N ALA A 143 -10.11 -12.39 -17.77
CA ALA A 143 -9.06 -11.39 -17.79
C ALA A 143 -8.87 -10.80 -19.19
N GLY A 144 -8.71 -9.47 -19.24
CA GLY A 144 -8.41 -8.72 -20.46
C GLY A 144 -6.91 -8.72 -20.80
N ASP A 145 -6.43 -7.58 -21.31
CA ASP A 145 -4.98 -7.37 -21.53
C ASP A 145 -4.25 -7.14 -20.20
N MET A 146 -3.22 -7.96 -19.97
CA MET A 146 -2.40 -7.96 -18.76
C MET A 146 -1.01 -7.33 -18.96
N SER A 147 -0.67 -6.84 -20.15
CA SER A 147 0.66 -6.33 -20.53
C SER A 147 1.33 -5.42 -19.48
N LEU A 148 0.55 -4.55 -18.84
CA LEU A 148 1.03 -3.64 -17.80
C LEU A 148 0.53 -3.96 -16.38
N PHE A 149 -0.39 -4.90 -16.23
CA PHE A 149 -1.10 -5.13 -14.97
C PHE A 149 -0.13 -5.48 -13.82
N GLU A 150 0.65 -6.55 -13.97
CA GLU A 150 1.58 -6.96 -12.92
C GLU A 150 2.70 -5.96 -12.67
N THR A 151 3.15 -5.26 -13.72
CA THR A 151 4.18 -4.24 -13.60
C THR A 151 3.70 -3.11 -12.70
N LEU A 152 2.47 -2.64 -12.89
CA LEU A 152 1.85 -1.62 -12.04
C LEU A 152 1.69 -2.11 -10.60
N VAL A 153 1.26 -3.36 -10.40
CA VAL A 153 1.13 -3.99 -9.08
C VAL A 153 2.50 -4.05 -8.38
N LYS A 154 3.54 -4.54 -9.05
CA LYS A 154 4.90 -4.64 -8.49
C LYS A 154 5.45 -3.26 -8.14
N LEU A 155 5.21 -2.26 -8.98
CA LEU A 155 5.64 -0.88 -8.72
C LEU A 155 4.92 -0.25 -7.52
N LYS A 156 3.59 -0.46 -7.35
CA LYS A 156 2.86 0.07 -6.18
C LYS A 156 3.44 -0.49 -4.87
N PHE A 157 3.71 -1.79 -4.82
CA PHE A 157 4.31 -2.42 -3.64
C PHE A 157 5.74 -1.96 -3.40
N LEU A 158 6.56 -1.85 -4.44
CA LEU A 158 7.93 -1.36 -4.32
C LEU A 158 7.96 0.05 -3.72
N PHE A 159 7.11 0.95 -4.22
CA PHE A 159 7.02 2.32 -3.71
C PHE A 159 6.52 2.39 -2.27
N ALA A 160 5.53 1.58 -1.89
CA ALA A 160 5.08 1.48 -0.50
C ALA A 160 6.20 0.99 0.43
N ILE A 161 6.84 -0.13 0.10
CA ILE A 161 7.88 -0.74 0.92
C ILE A 161 9.06 0.21 1.11
N LEU A 162 9.56 0.79 0.02
CA LEU A 162 10.67 1.76 0.09
C LEU A 162 10.28 3.01 0.90
N GLY A 163 9.04 3.48 0.78
CA GLY A 163 8.54 4.64 1.53
C GLY A 163 8.50 4.36 3.03
N VAL A 164 7.99 3.19 3.43
CA VAL A 164 7.97 2.74 4.83
C VAL A 164 9.38 2.57 5.36
N LEU A 165 10.25 1.83 4.68
CA LEU A 165 11.61 1.56 5.14
C LEU A 165 12.43 2.84 5.29
N LEU A 166 12.36 3.75 4.30
CA LEU A 166 13.11 5.00 4.35
C LEU A 166 12.61 5.92 5.47
N SER A 167 11.28 6.11 5.58
CA SER A 167 10.71 6.99 6.60
C SER A 167 10.93 6.44 8.01
N LEU A 168 10.65 5.16 8.25
CA LEU A 168 10.83 4.53 9.55
C LEU A 168 12.30 4.43 9.94
N GLY A 169 13.17 3.99 9.03
CA GLY A 169 14.61 3.87 9.27
C GLY A 169 15.24 5.20 9.66
N LEU A 170 14.92 6.28 8.93
CA LEU A 170 15.39 7.62 9.26
C LEU A 170 14.77 8.15 10.56
N PHE A 171 13.50 7.85 10.85
CA PHE A 171 12.88 8.22 12.12
C PHE A 171 13.59 7.58 13.32
N VAL A 172 13.90 6.28 13.25
CA VAL A 172 14.62 5.55 14.29
C VAL A 172 16.04 6.09 14.43
N TRP A 173 16.77 6.26 13.33
CA TRP A 173 18.12 6.83 13.33
C TRP A 173 18.15 8.21 13.99
N LEU A 174 17.17 9.07 13.67
CA LEU A 174 17.03 10.39 14.27
C LEU A 174 16.79 10.36 15.78
N ARG A 175 16.08 9.35 16.29
CA ARG A 175 15.85 9.13 17.72
C ARG A 175 17.11 8.63 18.42
N VAL A 176 17.77 7.61 17.89
CA VAL A 176 19.00 7.04 18.48
C VAL A 176 20.07 8.11 18.63
N LYS A 177 20.31 8.90 17.59
CA LYS A 177 21.29 10.00 17.64
C LYS A 177 20.95 11.07 18.69
N ARG A 178 19.67 11.27 19.03
CA ARG A 178 19.28 12.24 20.07
C ARG A 178 19.66 11.74 21.47
N ASN A 179 19.49 10.44 21.74
CA ASN A 179 19.75 9.86 23.05
C ASN A 179 21.26 9.72 23.34
N ASN A 180 22.11 9.65 22.32
CA ASN A 180 23.57 9.61 22.50
C ASN A 180 24.21 11.00 22.73
N HIS A 181 23.42 12.09 22.64
CA HIS A 181 23.87 13.47 22.84
C HIS A 181 23.15 14.17 23.99
N SER A 182 22.38 13.44 24.82
CA SER A 182 21.80 13.90 26.09
C SER A 182 22.52 13.25 27.25
#